data_AF-A0A246FM02-F1
#
_entry.id   AF-A0A246FM02-F1
#
_cell.length_a   1.000
_cell.length_b   1.000
_cell.length_c   1.000
_cell.angle_alpha   90.00
_cell.angle_beta   90.00
_cell.angle_gamma   90.00
#
_symmetry.space_group_name_H-M   'P 1'
#
loop_
_entity.id
_entity.type
_entity.pdbx_description
1 polymer ?
#
loop_
_entity_poly.entity_id
_entity_poly.type
_entity_poly.pdbx_seq_one_letter_code
_entity_poly.pdbx_strand_id
1 'polypeptide(L)'
;MYDMMPHLRAFFLTLLLTTGLSSGLHSAQAQPTVVPRPTAADEKALTVYPNPSTGIVHIAINGFEGRKLELRVLNVIGTVMYRETLTELNDRYTRTLDLSRFTNGLYYVKLESDTSSEMRKLVIR
;
A
#
# COMPACT_ATOMS: atom_id res chain seq x y z
N MET A 1 -5.19 45.88 -27.17
CA MET A 1 -6.67 45.91 -27.18
C MET A 1 -7.11 45.91 -25.73
N TYR A 2 -7.97 46.87 -25.37
CA TYR A 2 -8.14 47.48 -24.05
C TYR A 2 -8.36 46.52 -22.86
N ASP A 3 -7.69 46.87 -21.76
CA ASP A 3 -8.03 46.59 -20.36
C ASP A 3 -9.53 46.82 -20.09
N MET A 4 -10.20 45.89 -19.40
CA MET A 4 -11.53 46.16 -18.85
C MET A 4 -11.83 45.34 -17.59
N MET A 5 -11.66 46.04 -16.46
CA MET A 5 -12.49 46.04 -15.24
C MET A 5 -12.08 45.16 -14.04
N PRO A 6 -11.63 45.82 -12.94
CA PRO A 6 -11.65 45.31 -11.59
C PRO A 6 -13.01 45.59 -10.90
N HIS A 7 -13.07 45.27 -9.60
CA HIS A 7 -14.06 45.68 -8.60
C HIS A 7 -15.18 44.66 -8.30
N LEU A 8 -14.89 43.74 -7.38
CA LEU A 8 -15.92 43.30 -6.44
C LEU A 8 -15.61 43.93 -5.07
N ARG A 9 -16.47 44.88 -4.72
CA ARG A 9 -16.37 45.76 -3.57
C ARG A 9 -16.58 44.96 -2.28
N ALA A 10 -15.71 45.23 -1.32
CA ALA A 10 -15.93 44.95 0.09
C ALA A 10 -17.27 45.54 0.54
N PHE A 11 -18.06 44.74 1.25
CA PHE A 11 -19.14 45.25 2.08
C PHE A 11 -18.98 44.65 3.48
N PHE A 12 -18.26 45.39 4.33
CA PHE A 12 -18.30 45.24 5.77
C PHE A 12 -19.52 46.02 6.27
N LEU A 13 -20.41 45.37 7.00
CA LEU A 13 -21.30 46.04 7.94
C LEU A 13 -21.30 45.28 9.27
N THR A 14 -20.79 45.97 10.28
CA THR A 14 -20.83 45.70 11.73
C THR A 14 -22.30 45.71 12.21
N LEU A 15 -22.76 45.26 13.38
CA LEU A 15 -22.27 45.19 14.76
C LEU A 15 -23.40 44.49 15.56
N LEU A 16 -23.13 43.69 16.59
CA LEU A 16 -23.77 43.81 17.92
C LEU A 16 -23.27 42.78 18.93
N LEU A 17 -22.70 43.30 20.02
CA LEU A 17 -22.46 42.64 21.30
C LEU A 17 -23.75 42.00 21.84
N THR A 18 -23.66 40.80 22.41
CA THR A 18 -24.22 40.52 23.74
C THR A 18 -23.46 39.36 24.39
N THR A 19 -23.17 39.55 25.66
CA THR A 19 -22.53 38.64 26.60
C THR A 19 -23.42 37.45 26.94
N GLY A 20 -22.82 36.27 27.12
CA GLY A 20 -23.49 35.10 27.70
C GLY A 20 -22.49 34.19 28.38
N LEU A 21 -22.17 34.49 29.64
CA LEU A 21 -21.44 33.61 30.54
C LEU A 21 -22.38 32.46 30.92
N SER A 22 -22.12 31.24 30.45
CA SER A 22 -22.71 30.03 31.02
C SER A 22 -21.64 28.96 31.16
N SER A 23 -21.09 28.88 32.36
CA SER A 23 -20.30 27.78 32.88
C SER A 23 -21.13 26.50 32.86
N GLY A 24 -20.90 25.66 31.85
CA GLY A 24 -21.26 24.25 31.87
C GLY A 24 -19.97 23.44 31.93
N LEU A 25 -19.64 22.93 33.11
CA LEU A 25 -18.67 21.85 33.30
C LEU A 25 -19.04 20.73 32.33
N HIS A 26 -18.34 20.64 31.20
CA HIS A 26 -18.46 19.50 30.32
C HIS A 26 -17.74 18.35 31.01
N SER A 27 -18.52 17.52 31.68
CA SER A 27 -18.12 16.21 32.14
C SER A 27 -17.37 15.52 31.01
N ALA A 28 -16.10 15.20 31.21
CA ALA A 28 -15.39 14.27 30.36
C ALA A 28 -16.08 12.90 30.48
N GLN A 29 -17.13 12.68 29.69
CA GLN A 29 -17.66 11.34 29.49
C GLN A 29 -16.61 10.61 28.65
N ALA A 30 -15.88 9.71 29.30
CA ALA A 30 -15.03 8.73 28.64
C ALA A 30 -15.92 7.89 27.71
N GLN A 31 -16.06 8.33 26.47
CA GLN A 31 -16.61 7.51 25.42
C GLN A 31 -15.61 6.37 25.24
N PRO A 32 -16.00 5.10 25.42
CA PRO A 32 -15.08 4.01 25.15
C PRO A 32 -14.77 4.10 23.66
N THR A 33 -13.57 4.55 23.33
CA THR A 33 -13.03 4.43 21.98
C THR A 33 -13.05 2.94 21.71
N VAL A 34 -14.05 2.48 20.96
CA VAL A 34 -14.02 1.17 20.32
C VAL A 34 -12.87 1.31 19.34
N VAL A 35 -11.65 1.06 19.81
CA VAL A 35 -10.50 0.85 18.92
C VAL A 35 -10.96 -0.31 18.05
N PRO A 36 -11.18 -0.14 16.75
CA PRO A 36 -11.42 -1.30 15.91
C PRO A 36 -10.15 -2.13 16.01
N ARG A 37 -10.23 -3.22 16.77
CA ARG A 37 -9.28 -4.32 16.68
C ARG A 37 -9.26 -4.65 15.19
N PRO A 38 -8.12 -4.61 14.49
CA PRO A 38 -8.03 -5.18 13.17
C PRO A 38 -8.38 -6.67 13.32
N THR A 39 -9.63 -7.00 13.05
CA THR A 39 -10.14 -8.36 13.05
C THR A 39 -9.52 -9.07 11.86
N ALA A 40 -8.65 -10.02 12.19
CA ALA A 40 -8.33 -11.24 11.44
C ALA A 40 -7.94 -11.13 9.96
N ALA A 41 -6.78 -11.71 9.66
CA ALA A 41 -6.33 -12.10 8.32
C ALA A 41 -6.01 -10.93 7.36
N ASP A 42 -4.82 -10.36 7.55
CA ASP A 42 -4.00 -9.95 6.42
C ASP A 42 -3.69 -11.23 5.62
N GLU A 43 -4.65 -11.70 4.82
CA GLU A 43 -4.47 -12.79 3.88
C GLU A 43 -3.48 -12.27 2.83
N LYS A 44 -2.19 -12.45 3.13
CA LYS A 44 -1.11 -11.93 2.30
C LYS A 44 -1.26 -12.50 0.90
N ALA A 45 -1.67 -11.66 -0.04
CA ALA A 45 -1.90 -12.05 -1.42
C ALA A 45 -0.58 -12.48 -2.10
N LEU A 46 0.58 -12.01 -1.61
CA LEU A 46 1.92 -12.48 -1.98
C LEU A 46 2.69 -13.07 -0.80
N THR A 47 3.14 -14.32 -0.91
CA THR A 47 4.03 -15.00 0.06
C THR A 47 5.26 -15.58 -0.64
N VAL A 48 6.43 -15.48 -0.02
CA VAL A 48 7.72 -15.96 -0.58
C VAL A 48 8.44 -16.83 0.45
N TYR A 49 8.78 -18.06 0.09
CA TYR A 49 9.42 -19.03 0.98
C TYR A 49 10.30 -20.05 0.24
N PRO A 50 11.34 -20.61 0.87
CA PRO A 50 11.85 -20.23 2.17
C PRO A 50 12.49 -18.84 2.13
N ASN A 51 12.49 -18.14 3.27
CA ASN A 51 13.22 -16.90 3.44
C ASN A 51 13.86 -16.91 4.83
N PRO A 52 15.19 -17.07 4.96
CA PRO A 52 16.18 -17.08 3.87
C PRO A 52 16.12 -18.27 2.90
N SER A 53 16.65 -18.10 1.68
CA SER A 53 16.77 -19.15 0.66
C SER A 53 18.23 -19.36 0.24
N THR A 54 18.53 -20.55 -0.29
CA THR A 54 19.81 -20.91 -0.94
C THR A 54 19.76 -20.76 -2.46
N GLY A 55 18.70 -20.14 -3.00
CA GLY A 55 18.51 -19.92 -4.44
C GLY A 55 17.15 -20.39 -4.94
N ILE A 56 16.63 -21.52 -4.47
CA ILE A 56 15.30 -22.00 -4.89
C ILE A 56 14.23 -21.37 -3.99
N VAL A 57 13.26 -20.70 -4.59
CA VAL A 57 12.15 -20.04 -3.87
C VAL A 57 10.81 -20.38 -4.49
N HIS A 58 9.80 -20.45 -3.64
CA HIS A 58 8.39 -20.57 -3.97
C HIS A 58 7.70 -19.25 -3.70
N ILE A 59 6.92 -18.82 -4.67
CA ILE A 59 6.14 -17.59 -4.64
C ILE A 59 4.68 -18.02 -4.75
N ALA A 60 3.96 -17.90 -3.63
CA ALA A 60 2.53 -18.17 -3.57
C ALA A 60 1.77 -16.85 -3.73
N ILE A 61 0.82 -16.84 -4.64
CA ILE A 61 -0.02 -15.72 -5.03
C ILE A 61 -1.48 -16.13 -4.83
N ASN A 62 -2.25 -15.36 -4.07
CA ASN A 62 -3.66 -15.63 -3.78
C ASN A 62 -4.53 -14.41 -4.12
N GLY A 63 -5.78 -14.61 -4.54
CA GLY A 63 -6.75 -13.52 -4.72
C GLY A 63 -6.54 -12.65 -5.98
N PHE A 64 -5.83 -13.17 -6.99
CA PHE A 64 -5.59 -12.49 -8.26
C PHE A 64 -6.11 -13.25 -9.49
N GLU A 65 -7.15 -14.07 -9.30
CA GLU A 65 -7.75 -14.86 -10.38
C GLU A 65 -8.18 -13.99 -11.58
N GLY A 66 -7.85 -14.45 -12.79
CA GLY A 66 -8.27 -13.79 -14.03
C GLY A 66 -7.62 -12.41 -14.28
N ARG A 67 -6.63 -12.01 -13.49
CA ARG A 67 -5.92 -10.73 -13.65
C ARG A 67 -4.57 -10.94 -14.32
N LYS A 68 -4.14 -9.94 -15.09
CA LYS A 68 -2.76 -9.85 -15.56
C LYS A 68 -1.88 -9.30 -14.43
N LEU A 69 -0.84 -10.05 -14.09
CA LEU A 69 0.14 -9.65 -13.08
C LEU A 69 1.54 -9.59 -13.67
N GLU A 70 2.38 -8.79 -13.05
CA GLU A 70 3.79 -8.73 -13.32
C GLU A 70 4.60 -9.06 -12.08
N LEU A 71 5.31 -10.18 -12.15
CA LEU A 71 6.21 -10.65 -11.11
C LEU A 71 7.63 -10.16 -11.43
N ARG A 72 8.25 -9.45 -10.49
CA ARG A 72 9.62 -8.94 -10.61
C ARG A 72 10.45 -9.31 -9.39
N VAL A 73 11.72 -9.64 -9.62
CA VAL A 73 12.72 -9.69 -8.54
C VAL A 73 13.69 -8.55 -8.74
N LEU A 74 13.88 -7.74 -7.71
CA LEU A 74 14.75 -6.57 -7.72
C LEU A 74 15.85 -6.69 -6.68
N ASN A 75 17.03 -6.15 -6.98
CA ASN A 75 18.07 -5.94 -5.96
C ASN A 75 17.74 -4.70 -5.09
N VAL A 76 18.60 -4.42 -4.10
CA VAL A 76 18.41 -3.26 -3.19
C VAL A 76 18.50 -1.89 -3.86
N ILE A 77 19.09 -1.80 -5.05
CA ILE A 77 19.22 -0.56 -5.85
C ILE A 77 17.98 -0.38 -6.75
N GLY A 78 17.08 -1.37 -6.81
CA GLY A 78 15.90 -1.37 -7.67
C GLY A 78 16.15 -1.86 -9.09
N THR A 79 17.32 -2.44 -9.37
CA THR A 79 17.58 -3.11 -10.66
C THR A 79 16.73 -4.36 -10.75
N VAL A 80 15.96 -4.50 -11.84
CA VAL A 80 15.14 -5.68 -12.11
C VAL A 80 16.05 -6.81 -12.60
N MET A 81 16.14 -7.87 -11.81
CA MET A 81 16.97 -9.05 -12.07
C MET A 81 16.16 -10.20 -12.68
N TYR A 82 14.85 -10.21 -12.45
CA TYR A 82 13.90 -11.15 -13.04
C TYR A 82 12.58 -10.44 -13.32
N ARG A 83 11.91 -10.80 -14.41
CA ARG A 83 10.59 -10.30 -14.79
C ARG A 83 9.80 -11.39 -15.50
N GLU A 84 8.56 -11.59 -15.08
CA GLU A 84 7.61 -12.51 -15.69
C GLU A 84 6.21 -11.90 -15.70
N THR A 85 5.50 -12.03 -16.81
CA THR A 85 4.09 -11.62 -16.93
C THR A 85 3.21 -12.86 -16.81
N LEU A 86 2.25 -12.81 -15.90
CA LEU A 86 1.32 -13.89 -15.59
C LEU A 86 -0.08 -13.47 -16.07
N THR A 87 -0.69 -14.20 -16.99
CA THR A 87 -1.96 -13.79 -17.65
C THR A 87 -3.16 -14.68 -17.36
N GLU A 88 -3.00 -15.80 -16.64
CA GLU A 88 -4.06 -16.78 -16.38
C GLU A 88 -3.84 -17.42 -15.00
N LEU A 89 -3.97 -16.62 -13.94
CA LEU A 89 -3.84 -17.13 -12.58
C LEU A 89 -5.17 -17.72 -12.10
N ASN A 90 -5.09 -18.86 -11.42
CA ASN A 90 -6.16 -19.39 -10.57
C ASN A 90 -6.20 -18.61 -9.25
N ASP A 91 -7.25 -18.83 -8.43
CA ASP A 91 -7.36 -18.23 -7.09
C ASP A 91 -6.10 -18.43 -6.23
N ARG A 92 -5.48 -19.61 -6.31
CA ARG A 92 -4.17 -19.90 -5.73
C ARG A 92 -3.18 -20.30 -6.81
N TYR A 93 -2.12 -19.53 -6.94
CA TYR A 93 -1.04 -19.76 -7.89
C TYR A 93 0.28 -19.89 -7.15
N THR A 94 1.11 -20.85 -7.55
CA THR A 94 2.46 -21.01 -6.99
C THR A 94 3.48 -21.08 -8.11
N ARG A 95 4.53 -20.26 -8.01
CA ARG A 95 5.66 -20.24 -8.93
C ARG A 95 6.93 -20.62 -8.19
N THR A 96 7.67 -21.58 -8.73
CA THR A 96 9.03 -21.88 -8.27
C THR A 96 10.03 -21.14 -9.14
N LEU A 97 10.92 -20.37 -8.53
CA LEU A 97 12.03 -19.70 -9.22
C LEU A 97 13.36 -20.27 -8.74
N ASP A 98 14.25 -20.51 -9.69
CA ASP A 98 15.65 -20.81 -9.43
C ASP A 98 16.47 -19.51 -9.53
N LEU A 99 16.84 -18.99 -8.37
CA LEU A 99 17.69 -17.81 -8.18
C LEU A 99 19.08 -18.23 -7.68
N SER A 100 19.49 -19.50 -7.81
CA SER A 100 20.80 -20.00 -7.35
C SER A 100 21.99 -19.29 -7.99
N ARG A 101 21.80 -18.69 -9.16
CA ARG A 101 22.82 -17.91 -9.88
C ARG A 101 22.93 -16.47 -9.39
N PHE A 102 22.05 -16.04 -8.48
CA PHE A 102 22.04 -14.69 -7.94
C PHE A 102 23.07 -14.61 -6.81
N THR A 103 23.70 -13.44 -6.67
CA THR A 103 24.65 -13.21 -5.58
C THR A 103 23.94 -13.24 -4.22
N ASN A 104 24.62 -13.73 -3.18
CA ASN A 104 24.11 -13.67 -1.82
C ASN A 104 23.79 -12.23 -1.41
N GLY A 105 22.62 -12.01 -0.83
CA GLY A 105 22.18 -10.66 -0.50
C GLY A 105 20.69 -10.49 -0.30
N LEU A 106 20.29 -9.23 -0.25
CA LEU A 106 18.92 -8.79 -0.05
C LEU A 106 18.26 -8.46 -1.39
N TYR A 107 17.05 -8.98 -1.57
CA TYR A 107 16.22 -8.79 -2.75
C TYR A 107 14.78 -8.44 -2.35
N TYR A 108 14.04 -7.95 -3.34
CA TYR A 108 12.61 -7.69 -3.24
C TYR A 108 11.87 -8.44 -4.34
N VAL A 109 10.87 -9.21 -3.96
CA VAL A 109 9.89 -9.79 -4.87
C VAL A 109 8.72 -8.83 -4.94
N LYS A 110 8.46 -8.28 -6.12
CA LYS A 110 7.35 -7.36 -6.38
C LYS A 110 6.32 -8.04 -7.27
N LEU A 111 5.06 -7.93 -6.89
CA LEU A 111 3.92 -8.35 -7.69
C LEU A 111 3.10 -7.10 -8.01
N GLU A 112 2.88 -6.82 -9.28
CA GLU A 112 2.21 -5.61 -9.75
C GLU A 112 1.04 -5.98 -10.65
N SER A 113 -0.13 -5.39 -10.39
CA SER A 113 -1.33 -5.44 -11.23
C SER A 113 -1.74 -4.02 -11.58
N ASP A 114 -2.75 -3.85 -12.43
CA ASP A 114 -3.27 -2.52 -12.80
C ASP A 114 -3.84 -1.74 -11.60
N THR A 115 -4.20 -2.44 -10.51
CA THR A 115 -4.89 -1.85 -9.35
C THR A 115 -4.14 -1.98 -8.04
N SER A 116 -3.11 -2.83 -7.97
CA SER A 116 -2.40 -3.11 -6.72
C SER A 116 -0.94 -3.46 -6.97
N SER A 117 -0.12 -3.19 -5.96
CA SER A 117 1.30 -3.54 -5.96
C SER A 117 1.69 -4.08 -4.59
N GLU A 118 2.17 -5.32 -4.54
CA GLU A 118 2.69 -5.95 -3.34
C GLU A 118 4.20 -6.18 -3.44
N MET A 119 4.88 -6.12 -2.31
CA MET A 119 6.32 -6.33 -2.24
C MET A 119 6.70 -7.14 -1.00
N ARG A 120 7.58 -8.13 -1.18
CA ARG A 120 8.11 -8.97 -0.11
C ARG A 120 9.63 -8.99 -0.15
N LYS A 121 10.23 -8.97 1.05
CA LYS A 121 11.67 -9.12 1.24
C LYS A 121 12.08 -10.57 0.98
N LEU A 122 13.22 -10.78 0.33
CA LEU A 122 13.84 -12.10 0.14
C LEU A 122 15.33 -12.00 0.46
N VAL A 123 15.86 -12.93 1.26
CA VAL A 123 17.31 -13.02 1.53
C VAL A 123 17.85 -14.29 0.93
N ILE A 124 18.87 -14.18 0.08
CA ILE A 124 19.61 -15.30 -0.53
C ILE A 124 20.95 -15.46 0.19
N ARG A 125 21.30 -16.70 0.55
CA ARG A 125 22.51 -17.11 1.29
C ARG A 125 23.33 -18.12 0.53
#